data_AF-A0A7C5U9C1-F1
#
_entry.id   AF-A0A7C5U9C1-F1
#
_cell.length_a   1.000
_cell.length_b   1.000
_cell.length_c   1.000
_cell.angle_alpha   90.00
_cell.angle_beta   90.00
_cell.angle_gamma   90.00
#
_symmetry.space_group_name_H-M   'P 1'
#
loop_
_entity.id
_entity.type
_entity.pdbx_description
1 polymer ?
#
loop_
_entity_poly.entity_id
_entity_poly.type
_entity_poly.pdbx_seq_one_letter_code
_entity_poly.pdbx_strand_id
1 'polypeptide(L)' 'MDLKEVIIWLSKHDAKFINARRLAQQFNITTHLAGKILRELRKLGYVSVYRKRRGRFTIYKVERFKTD' A
#
# COMPACT_ATOMS: atom_id res chain seq x y z
N MET A 1 7.87 7.95 8.97
CA MET A 1 7.49 7.69 7.57
C MET A 1 6.25 8.47 7.25
N ASP A 2 6.33 9.32 6.23
CA ASP A 2 5.21 10.12 5.77
C ASP A 2 4.37 9.32 4.75
N LEU A 3 3.06 9.55 4.74
CA LEU A 3 2.14 8.98 3.77
C LEU A 3 2.50 9.44 2.34
N LYS A 4 3.00 10.67 2.19
CA LYS A 4 3.42 11.25 0.90
C LYS A 4 4.55 10.45 0.24
N GLU A 5 5.52 10.01 1.03
CA GLU A 5 6.64 9.18 0.54
C GLU A 5 6.12 7.86 -0.05
N VAL A 6 5.15 7.24 0.61
CA VAL A 6 4.54 5.99 0.14
C VAL A 6 3.72 6.21 -1.13
N ILE A 7 2.99 7.33 -1.24
CA ILE A 7 2.25 7.69 -2.46
C ILE A 7 3.19 7.87 -3.65
N ILE A 8 4.27 8.64 -3.47
CA ILE A 8 5.29 8.87 -4.51
C ILE A 8 5.94 7.56 -4.93
N TRP A 9 6.22 6.68 -3.97
CA TRP A 9 6.77 5.37 -4.29
C TRP A 9 5.77 4.51 -5.07
N LEU A 10 4.50 4.47 -4.66
CA LEU A 10 3.45 3.73 -5.37
C LEU A 10 3.20 4.26 -6.79
N SER A 11 3.35 5.56 -7.04
CA SER A 11 3.19 6.13 -8.39
C SER A 11 4.36 5.82 -9.31
N LYS A 12 5.58 5.78 -8.77
CA LYS A 12 6.80 5.41 -9.52
C LYS A 12 6.93 3.91 -9.75
N HIS A 13 6.32 3.11 -8.89
CA HIS A 13 6.48 1.66 -8.92
C HIS A 13 5.30 1.03 -9.66
N ASP A 14 5.54 0.36 -10.79
CA ASP A 14 4.50 -0.29 -11.60
C ASP A 14 3.91 -1.57 -10.96
N ALA A 15 3.99 -1.68 -9.63
CA ALA A 15 3.44 -2.80 -8.90
C ALA A 15 1.92 -2.71 -8.86
N LYS A 16 1.25 -3.56 -9.65
CA LYS A 16 -0.21 -3.72 -9.63
C LYS A 16 -0.78 -4.10 -8.25
N PHE A 17 0.01 -4.78 -7.42
CA PHE A 17 -0.43 -5.28 -6.11
C PHE A 17 0.60 -5.04 -5.00
N ILE A 18 0.10 -4.68 -3.82
CA ILE A 18 0.89 -4.42 -2.61
C ILE A 18 0.29 -5.10 -1.39
N ASN A 19 1.11 -5.36 -0.38
CA ASN A 19 0.65 -5.83 0.94
C ASN A 19 1.56 -5.25 2.03
N ALA A 20 1.14 -5.40 3.29
CA ALA A 20 1.85 -4.80 4.42
C ALA A 20 3.30 -5.32 4.58
N ARG A 21 3.60 -6.57 4.18
CA ARG A 21 4.97 -7.11 4.22
C ARG A 21 5.88 -6.43 3.20
N ARG A 22 5.44 -6.29 1.95
CA ARG A 22 6.22 -5.63 0.89
C ARG A 22 6.51 -4.18 1.26
N LEU A 23 5.49 -3.47 1.77
CA LEU A 23 5.64 -2.10 2.21
C LEU A 23 6.59 -1.98 3.42
N ALA A 24 6.48 -2.90 4.39
CA ALA A 24 7.37 -2.94 5.54
C ALA A 24 8.84 -3.14 5.15
N GLN A 25 9.11 -4.06 4.21
CA GLN A 25 10.47 -4.32 3.71
C GLN A 25 11.04 -3.15 2.94
N GLN A 26 10.25 -2.53 2.07
CA GLN A 26 10.70 -1.42 1.23
C GLN A 26 11.18 -0.21 2.06
N PHE A 27 10.48 0.06 3.16
CA PHE A 27 10.69 1.26 3.94
C PHE A 27 11.29 1.00 5.33
N ASN A 28 11.71 -0.24 5.59
CA ASN A 28 12.26 -0.67 6.87
C ASN A 28 11.38 -0.28 8.09
N ILE A 29 10.09 -0.58 8.01
CA ILE A 29 9.12 -0.34 9.10
C ILE A 29 8.44 -1.64 9.54
N THR A 30 7.72 -1.58 10.67
CA THR A 30 6.93 -2.73 11.13
C THR A 30 5.73 -3.01 10.22
N THR A 31 5.36 -4.28 10.10
CA THR A 31 4.17 -4.71 9.34
C THR A 31 2.86 -4.16 9.92
N HIS A 32 2.84 -3.87 11.22
CA HIS A 32 1.72 -3.21 11.89
C HIS A 32 1.53 -1.77 11.40
N LEU A 33 2.61 -0.98 11.35
CA LEU A 33 2.58 0.38 10.80
C LEU A 33 2.25 0.36 9.30
N ALA A 34 2.85 -0.54 8.54
CA ALA A 34 2.56 -0.71 7.12
C ALA A 34 1.07 -1.04 6.87
N GLY A 35 0.47 -1.85 7.73
CA GLY A 35 -0.96 -2.14 7.71
C GLY A 35 -1.83 -0.92 8.02
N LYS A 36 -1.41 -0.04 8.95
CA LYS A 36 -2.08 1.25 9.19
C LYS A 36 -2.02 2.14 7.94
N ILE A 37 -0.85 2.29 7.34
CA ILE A 37 -0.65 3.09 6.12
C ILE A 37 -1.54 2.59 4.98
N LEU A 38 -1.58 1.29 4.71
CA LEU A 38 -2.44 0.73 3.65
C LEU A 38 -3.95 0.95 3.92
N ARG A 39 -4.37 1.04 5.18
CA ARG A 39 -5.76 1.39 5.51
C ARG A 39 -6.05 2.86 5.22
N GLU A 40 -5.13 3.76 5.53
CA GLU A 40 -5.28 5.19 5.20
C GLU A 40 -5.25 5.43 3.69
N LEU A 41 -4.29 4.82 2.97
CA LEU A 41 -4.23 4.88 1.51
C LEU A 41 -5.52 4.36 0.86
N ARG A 42 -6.14 3.33 1.45
CA ARG A 42 -7.44 2.84 0.97
C ARG A 42 -8.55 3.88 1.14
N LYS A 43 -8.62 4.55 2.29
CA LYS A 43 -9.63 5.61 2.53
C LYS A 43 -9.47 6.75 1.53
N LEU A 44 -8.23 7.07 1.18
CA LEU A 44 -7.88 8.11 0.22
C LEU A 44 -7.98 7.67 -1.26
N GLY A 45 -8.34 6.41 -1.53
CA GLY A 45 -8.51 5.89 -2.90
C GLY A 45 -7.23 5.44 -3.60
N TYR A 46 -6.06 5.47 -2.94
CA TYR A 46 -4.78 5.04 -3.54
C TYR A 46 -4.63 3.55 -3.73
N VAL A 47 -5.35 2.80 -2.92
CA VAL A 47 -5.38 1.35 -3.04
C VAL A 47 -6.78 0.83 -2.78
N SER A 48 -7.14 -0.27 -3.43
CA SER A 48 -8.37 -1.00 -3.13
C SER A 48 -8.05 -2.37 -2.57
N VAL A 49 -8.96 -2.96 -1.78
CA VAL A 49 -8.78 -4.34 -1.31
C VAL A 49 -9.00 -5.28 -2.49
N TYR A 50 -7.94 -5.95 -2.92
CA TYR A 50 -8.04 -6.96 -3.97
C TYR A 50 -8.47 -8.32 -3.40
N ARG A 51 -7.78 -8.79 -2.35
CA ARG A 51 -8.06 -10.09 -1.73
C ARG A 51 -7.71 -10.10 -0.25
N LYS A 52 -8.70 -10.44 0.58
CA LYS A 52 -8.48 -10.80 1.99
C LYS A 52 -8.01 -12.24 2.09
N ARG A 53 -7.09 -12.53 3.01
CA ARG A 53 -6.54 -13.87 3.22
C ARG A 53 -6.51 -14.17 4.72
N ARG A 54 -7.08 -15.30 5.14
CA ARG A 54 -7.09 -15.71 6.56
C ARG A 54 -5.66 -16.02 7.01
N GLY A 55 -5.23 -15.46 8.14
CA GLY A 55 -3.89 -15.65 8.70
C GLY A 55 -2.72 -15.11 7.84
N ARG A 56 -3.00 -14.32 6.80
CA ARG A 56 -1.99 -13.75 5.90
C ARG A 56 -2.30 -12.28 5.62
N PHE A 57 -1.32 -11.52 5.13
CA PHE A 57 -1.52 -10.11 4.79
C PHE A 57 -2.56 -9.94 3.67
N THR A 58 -3.48 -8.98 3.84
CA THR A 58 -4.40 -8.54 2.78
C THR A 58 -3.62 -8.05 1.57
N ILE A 59 -4.07 -8.43 0.37
CA ILE A 59 -3.54 -7.92 -0.89
C ILE A 59 -4.39 -6.73 -1.29
N TYR A 60 -3.71 -5.64 -1.58
CA TYR A 60 -4.28 -4.42 -2.11
C TYR A 60 -3.88 -4.28 -3.57
N LYS A 61 -4.79 -3.77 -4.40
CA LYS A 61 -4.49 -3.33 -5.76
C LYS A 61 -4.12 -1.85 -5.69
N VAL A 62 -3.06 -1.46 -6.38
CA VAL A 62 -2.67 -0.05 -6.52
C VAL A 62 -3.53 0.55 -7.62
N GLU A 63 -4.22 1.65 -7.33
CA GLU A 63 -4.97 2.36 -8.35
C GLU A 63 -4.03 3.33 -9.06
N ARG A 64 -4.01 3.28 -10.39
CA ARG A 64 -3.24 4.22 -11.20
C ARG A 64 -4.01 5.54 -11.21
N PHE A 65 -3.49 6.53 -10.51
CA PHE A 65 -3.96 7.89 -10.65
C PHE A 65 -3.49 8.42 -11.99
N LYS A 66 -4.42 8.88 -12.82
CA LYS A 66 -4.09 9.94 -13.76
C LYS A 66 -3.86 11.18 -12.91
N THR A 67 -2.61 11.55 -12.67
CA THR A 67 -2.29 12.97 -12.47
C THR A 67 -2.59 13.61 -13.81
N ASP A 68 -3.76 14.24 -13.92
CA ASP A 68 -4.04 15.23 -14.96
C ASP A 68 -3.07 16.42 -14.81
#